data_AF-A0A433CQT9-F1
#
_entry.id   AF-A0A433CQT9-F1
#
_cell.length_a   1.000
_cell.length_b   1.000
_cell.length_c   1.000
_cell.angle_alpha   90.00
_cell.angle_beta   90.00
_cell.angle_gamma   90.00
#
_symmetry.space_group_name_H-M   'P 1'
#
loop_
_entity.id
_entity.type
_entity.pdbx_description
1 polymer ?
#
loop_
_entity_poly.entity_id
_entity_poly.type
_entity_poly.pdbx_seq_one_letter_code
_entity_poly.pdbx_strand_id
1 'polypeptide(L)' 'MRHKRQYIQDLLAQHGHQILWLPPYSPDLNPIQKMWAWVKAKRKNGWLTQ' A
#
# COMPACT_ATOMS: atom_id res chain seq x y z
N MET A 1 0.37 -8.19 -13.86
CA MET A 1 1.58 -7.41 -13.51
C MET A 1 1.40 -5.91 -13.80
N ARG A 2 0.37 -5.23 -13.25
CA ARG A 2 0.08 -3.82 -13.60
C ARG A 2 0.88 -2.77 -12.80
N HIS A 3 1.66 -3.18 -11.79
CA HIS A 3 2.34 -2.28 -10.85
C HIS A 3 3.81 -1.96 -11.20
N LYS A 4 4.36 -2.53 -12.28
CA LYS A 4 5.77 -2.37 -12.67
C LYS A 4 5.94 -1.47 -13.91
N ARG A 5 5.21 -0.36 -14.01
CA ARG A 5 5.31 0.54 -15.17
C ARG A 5 6.60 1.36 -15.10
N GLN A 6 7.36 1.42 -16.19
CA GLN A 6 8.66 2.11 -16.25
C GLN A 6 8.55 3.59 -15.85
N TYR A 7 7.57 4.31 -16.39
CA TYR A 7 7.31 5.72 -16.05
C TYR A 7 7.22 5.99 -14.54
N ILE A 8 6.59 5.09 -13.76
CA ILE A 8 6.48 5.25 -12.30
C ILE A 8 7.85 5.08 -11.63
N GLN A 9 8.69 4.17 -12.15
CA GLN A 9 10.04 3.95 -11.64
C GLN A 9 10.94 5.14 -11.92
N ASP A 10 10.85 5.69 -13.13
CA ASP A 10 11.63 6.85 -13.55
C ASP A 10 11.27 8.09 -12.72
N LEU A 11 9.97 8.34 -12.51
CA LEU A 11 9.48 9.42 -11.66
C LEU A 11 10.01 9.30 -10.22
N LEU A 12 9.94 8.10 -9.63
CA LEU A 12 10.42 7.88 -8.27
C LEU A 12 11.95 8.07 -8.17
N ALA A 13 12.70 7.58 -9.15
CA ALA A 13 14.16 7.74 -9.21
C ALA A 13 14.57 9.21 -9.35
N GLN A 14 13.85 10.00 -10.18
CA GLN A 14 14.10 11.45 -10.34
C GLN A 14 13.97 12.23 -9.03
N HIS A 15 13.09 11.77 -8.13
CA HIS A 15 12.91 12.36 -6.80
C HIS A 15 13.79 11.71 -5.71
N GLY A 16 14.73 10.83 -6.08
CA GLY A 16 15.64 10.17 -5.13
C GLY A 16 14.99 9.06 -4.31
N HIS A 17 13.85 8.52 -4.74
CA HIS A 17 13.16 7.42 -4.08
C HIS A 17 13.54 6.07 -4.67
N GLN A 18 13.54 5.03 -3.82
CA GLN A 18 13.79 3.65 -4.22
C GLN A 18 12.53 2.80 -4.04
N ILE A 19 12.27 1.91 -5.00
CA ILE A 19 11.13 0.99 -4.93
C ILE A 19 11.55 -0.30 -4.23
N LEU A 20 10.89 -0.61 -3.12
CA LEU A 20 10.98 -1.91 -2.47
C LEU A 20 9.91 -2.85 -3.04
N TRP A 21 10.34 -3.88 -3.77
CA TRP A 21 9.44 -4.91 -4.27
C TRP A 21 9.20 -5.99 -3.21
N LEU A 22 7.92 -6.21 -2.89
CA LEU A 22 7.53 -7.30 -1.99
C LEU A 22 7.39 -8.62 -2.77
N PRO A 23 7.64 -9.77 -2.11
CA PRO A 23 7.39 -11.07 -2.71
C PRO A 23 5.90 -11.25 -3.06
N PRO A 24 5.58 -12.02 -4.11
CA PRO A 24 4.20 -12.30 -4.48
C PRO A 24 3.46 -12.98 -3.33
N TYR A 25 2.20 -12.58 -3.10
CA TYR A 25 1.33 -13.10 -2.04
C TYR A 25 1.91 -13.01 -0.61
N SER A 26 2.66 -11.94 -0.31
CA SER A 26 3.10 -11.63 1.07
C SER A 26 2.28 -10.49 1.70
N PRO A 27 0.98 -10.73 1.99
CA PRO A 27 0.10 -9.73 2.58
C PRO A 27 0.63 -9.21 3.92
N ASP A 28 1.24 -10.09 4.72
CA ASP A 28 1.75 -9.79 6.06
C ASP A 28 2.93 -8.82 6.06
N LEU A 29 3.67 -8.73 4.95
CA LEU A 29 4.84 -7.86 4.81
C LEU A 29 4.48 -6.45 4.34
N ASN A 30 3.20 -6.17 4.02
CA ASN A 30 2.79 -4.85 3.60
C ASN A 30 2.17 -4.07 4.78
N PRO A 31 2.88 -3.08 5.36
CA PRO A 31 2.42 -2.35 6.54
C PRO A 31 1.07 -1.63 6.32
N ILE A 32 0.71 -1.32 5.06
CA ILE A 32 -0.59 -0.73 4.74
C ILE A 32 -1.76 -1.66 5.14
N GLN A 33 -1.56 -2.98 5.17
CA GLN A 33 -2.62 -3.91 5.53
C GLN A 33 -3.05 -3.77 6.99
N LYS A 34 -2.12 -3.46 7.90
CA LYS A 34 -2.44 -3.17 9.31
C LYS A 34 -3.31 -1.93 9.42
N MET A 35 -2.97 -0.87 8.67
CA MET A 35 -3.79 0.33 8.59
C MET A 35 -5.19 0.01 8.04
N TRP A 36 -5.29 -0.76 6.96
CA TRP A 36 -6.59 -1.16 6.40
C TRP A 36 -7.40 -2.05 7.35
N ALA A 37 -6.78 -2.90 8.15
CA ALA A 37 -7.46 -3.66 9.20
C ALA A 37 -8.09 -2.72 10.23
N TRP A 38 -7.35 -1.70 10.67
CA TRP A 38 -7.85 -0.66 11.58
C TRP A 38 -9.00 0.14 10.96
N VAL A 39 -8.86 0.62 9.72
CA VAL A 39 -9.94 1.35 9.00
C VAL A 39 -11.19 0.49 8.86
N LYS A 40 -11.05 -0.79 8.51
CA LYS A 40 -12.18 -1.73 8.40
C LYS A 40 -12.85 -1.95 9.76
N ALA A 41 -12.10 -2.04 10.85
CA ALA A 41 -12.63 -2.15 12.21
C ALA A 41 -13.41 -0.89 12.61
N LYS A 42 -12.86 0.31 12.34
CA LYS A 42 -13.55 1.58 12.61
C LYS A 42 -14.87 1.72 11.85
N ARG A 43 -14.90 1.31 10.58
CA ARG A 43 -16.12 1.25 9.78
C ARG A 43 -17.18 0.31 10.38
N LYS A 44 -16.77 -0.92 10.76
CA LYS A 44 -17.68 -1.91 11.37
C LYS A 44 -18.28 -1.42 12.69
N ASN A 45 -17.51 -0.65 13.44
CA ASN A 45 -17.92 -0.12 14.74
C ASN A 45 -18.75 1.18 14.61
N GLY A 46 -19.14 1.61 13.40
CA GLY A 46 -20.03 2.76 13.17
C GLY A 46 -19.40 4.15 13.30
N TRP A 47 -18.08 4.25 13.51
CA TRP A 47 -17.38 5.53 13.77
C TRP A 47 -17.31 6.45 12.54
N LEU A 48 -17.63 5.95 11.35
CA LEU A 48 -17.65 6.72 10.09
C LEU A 48 -19.07 7.10 9.65
N THR A 49 -20.08 6.80 10.45
CA THR A 49 -21.51 7.07 10.18
C THR A 49 -22.17 7.91 11.30
N GLN A 50 -21.39 8.67 12.06
CA GLN A 50 -21.93 9.78 12.86
C GLN A 50 -22.00 11.05 12.01
#